data_AF-A0AA37NWN6-F1
#
_entry.id   AF-A0AA37NWN6-F1
#
_cell.length_a   1.000
_cell.length_b   1.000
_cell.length_c   1.000
_cell.angle_alpha   90.00
_cell.angle_beta   90.00
_cell.angle_gamma   90.00
#
_symmetry.space_group_name_H-M   'P 1'
#
loop_
_entity.id
_entity.type
_entity.pdbx_description
1 polymer ?
#
loop_
_entity_poly.entity_id
_entity_poly.type
_entity_poly.pdbx_seq_one_letter_code
_entity_poly.pdbx_strand_id
1 'polypeptide(L)'
;MSYTKLILISAIMACVEARFGQEQAPVAAVQSLQAGSPGEAATLAGGVPGVLLAAADPCAKLQLADKIAALGTGNDVLEAAKGVVAAEQNFNPFAVSTPSICGDASLPATEALRGIVPKVDPAVVGADTENANSATSLTTPFDATGLSVAEVMQAQGFSNFTIKGQAAGGATGGNANTGSNNNNAGNNNANTGNNNNNNNNNNNAADNAADNAADDCGGAATGGAADNANANTGNQTSNAGNQNNNNNQNNNQNNNNNAGNNADANADTGAADFGTCTPTMDFQLGRPGRKATEGTFLPTDPVVAKGQQDALNPNIITNRICDQLTNVCNANAAAKTLCKDAQAQVAASGDKSAAVADTFNKLLGF
;
A
#
# COMPACT_ATOMS: atom_id res chain seq x y z
N MET A 1 -25.61 -32.67 31.79
CA MET A 1 -24.75 -31.49 31.52
C MET A 1 -25.59 -30.26 31.76
N SER A 2 -25.22 -29.41 32.73
CA SER A 2 -26.05 -28.26 33.13
C SER A 2 -26.15 -27.22 32.01
N TYR A 3 -27.34 -26.63 31.85
CA TYR A 3 -27.72 -25.62 30.86
C TYR A 3 -26.70 -24.47 30.70
N THR A 4 -25.96 -24.14 31.76
CA THR A 4 -24.87 -23.15 31.73
C THR A 4 -23.72 -23.50 30.78
N LYS A 5 -23.43 -24.79 30.58
CA LYS A 5 -22.39 -25.25 29.64
C LYS A 5 -22.83 -25.16 28.18
N LEU A 6 -24.13 -25.26 27.90
CA LEU A 6 -24.67 -25.13 26.54
C LEU A 6 -24.68 -23.67 26.07
N ILE A 7 -24.97 -22.71 26.97
CA ILE A 7 -24.96 -21.28 26.64
C ILE A 7 -23.53 -20.76 26.40
N LEU A 8 -22.54 -21.25 27.14
CA LEU A 8 -21.15 -20.85 26.93
C LEU A 8 -20.60 -21.39 25.60
N ILE A 9 -21.00 -22.61 25.20
CA ILE A 9 -20.54 -23.21 23.94
C ILE A 9 -21.18 -22.51 22.74
N SER A 10 -22.45 -22.12 22.79
CA SER A 10 -23.09 -21.37 21.71
C SER A 10 -22.58 -19.93 21.58
N ALA A 11 -22.21 -19.28 22.68
CA ALA A 11 -21.55 -17.97 22.62
C ALA A 11 -20.14 -18.06 22.01
N ILE A 12 -19.37 -19.12 22.33
CA ILE A 12 -18.03 -19.32 21.77
C ILE A 12 -18.10 -19.72 20.28
N MET A 13 -19.10 -20.50 19.86
CA MET A 13 -19.30 -20.83 18.44
C MET A 13 -19.62 -19.57 17.62
N ALA A 14 -20.55 -18.74 18.09
CA ALA A 14 -20.88 -17.46 17.44
C ALA A 14 -19.70 -16.48 17.36
N CYS A 15 -18.77 -16.49 18.33
CA CYS A 15 -17.54 -15.70 18.28
C CYS A 15 -16.49 -16.25 17.31
N VAL A 16 -16.51 -17.56 17.00
CA VAL A 16 -15.56 -18.23 16.11
C VAL A 16 -16.02 -18.18 14.65
N GLU A 17 -17.32 -18.29 14.38
CA GLU A 17 -17.86 -18.08 13.03
C GLU A 17 -17.76 -16.62 12.55
N ALA A 18 -17.55 -15.65 13.46
CA ALA A 18 -17.56 -14.22 13.12
C ALA A 18 -16.25 -13.65 12.57
N ARG A 19 -15.07 -14.25 12.79
CA ARG A 19 -13.80 -13.59 12.41
C ARG A 19 -13.20 -14.06 11.08
N PHE A 20 -13.20 -15.35 10.79
CA PHE A 20 -12.63 -15.86 9.52
C PHE A 20 -13.61 -15.80 8.33
N GLY A 21 -14.92 -15.75 8.59
CA GLY A 21 -15.96 -15.70 7.55
C GLY A 21 -16.25 -14.30 7.02
N GLN A 22 -15.97 -13.24 7.79
CA GLN A 22 -16.21 -11.85 7.37
C GLN A 22 -15.17 -11.35 6.36
N GLU A 23 -13.90 -11.78 6.45
CA GLU A 23 -12.86 -11.41 5.47
C GLU A 23 -13.05 -12.11 4.11
N GLN A 24 -13.69 -13.29 4.09
CA GLN A 24 -14.03 -14.03 2.87
C GLN A 24 -15.37 -13.56 2.25
N ALA A 25 -16.22 -12.86 3.00
CA ALA A 25 -17.54 -12.45 2.51
C ALA A 25 -17.46 -11.60 1.23
N PRO A 26 -16.55 -10.60 1.12
CA PRO A 26 -16.38 -9.87 -0.12
C PRO A 26 -15.76 -10.72 -1.24
N VAL A 27 -14.85 -11.67 -0.93
CA VAL A 27 -14.24 -12.56 -1.93
C VAL A 27 -15.30 -13.39 -2.65
N ALA A 28 -16.17 -14.05 -1.89
CA ALA A 28 -17.22 -14.90 -2.45
C ALA A 28 -18.24 -14.08 -3.26
N ALA A 29 -18.62 -12.90 -2.76
CA ALA A 29 -19.53 -11.99 -3.46
C ALA A 29 -18.95 -11.57 -4.82
N VAL A 30 -17.69 -11.11 -4.86
CA VAL A 30 -17.02 -10.69 -6.09
C VAL A 30 -16.80 -11.86 -7.03
N GLN A 31 -16.42 -13.04 -6.52
CA GLN A 31 -16.18 -14.23 -7.33
C GLN A 31 -17.44 -14.75 -8.02
N SER A 32 -18.62 -14.52 -7.43
CA SER A 32 -19.91 -14.94 -7.98
C SER A 32 -20.45 -14.02 -9.08
N LEU A 33 -19.82 -12.86 -9.31
CA LEU A 33 -20.27 -11.90 -10.30
C LEU A 33 -20.12 -12.45 -11.71
N GLN A 34 -21.20 -12.36 -12.48
CA GLN A 34 -21.24 -12.70 -13.90
C GLN A 34 -21.09 -11.42 -14.76
N ALA A 35 -20.22 -10.50 -14.32
CA ALA A 35 -19.97 -9.20 -14.92
C ALA A 35 -18.51 -9.05 -15.37
N GLY A 36 -18.27 -8.12 -16.31
CA GLY A 36 -16.97 -7.93 -16.95
C GLY A 36 -16.59 -9.03 -17.94
N SER A 37 -15.31 -9.07 -18.29
CA SER A 37 -14.75 -10.08 -19.18
C SER A 37 -14.65 -11.44 -18.49
N PRO A 38 -14.65 -12.57 -19.23
CA PRO A 38 -14.47 -13.89 -18.64
C PRO A 38 -13.21 -13.97 -17.77
N GLY A 39 -13.38 -14.26 -16.48
CA GLY A 39 -12.30 -14.37 -15.49
C GLY A 39 -11.89 -13.06 -14.82
N GLU A 40 -12.43 -11.91 -15.23
CA GLU A 40 -12.10 -10.60 -14.66
C GLU A 40 -12.58 -10.47 -13.21
N ALA A 41 -13.86 -10.79 -12.96
CA ALA A 41 -14.43 -10.83 -11.62
C ALA A 41 -13.68 -11.80 -10.68
N ALA A 42 -13.31 -12.98 -11.18
CA ALA A 42 -12.53 -13.95 -10.41
C ALA A 42 -11.11 -13.44 -10.08
N THR A 43 -10.50 -12.68 -11.00
CA THR A 43 -9.19 -12.05 -10.78
C THR A 43 -9.27 -10.96 -9.71
N LEU A 44 -10.29 -10.10 -9.77
CA LEU A 44 -10.51 -9.06 -8.76
C LEU A 44 -10.85 -9.67 -7.39
N ALA A 45 -11.65 -10.73 -7.35
CA ALA A 45 -11.93 -11.48 -6.12
C ALA A 45 -10.66 -12.02 -5.47
N GLY A 46 -9.72 -12.55 -6.27
CA GLY A 46 -8.42 -13.02 -5.80
C GLY A 46 -7.51 -11.91 -5.24
N GLY A 47 -7.76 -10.64 -5.62
CA GLY A 47 -7.03 -9.48 -5.10
C GLY A 47 -7.53 -8.98 -3.75
N VAL A 48 -8.76 -9.31 -3.36
CA VAL A 48 -9.39 -8.84 -2.11
C VAL A 48 -8.54 -9.20 -0.87
N PRO A 49 -8.07 -10.45 -0.68
CA PRO A 49 -7.26 -10.77 0.50
C PRO A 49 -5.97 -9.94 0.58
N GLY A 50 -5.37 -9.58 -0.56
CA GLY A 50 -4.13 -8.80 -0.62
C GLY A 50 -4.30 -7.37 -0.12
N VAL A 51 -5.44 -6.73 -0.39
CA VAL A 51 -5.73 -5.36 0.07
C VAL A 51 -6.29 -5.30 1.49
N LEU A 52 -6.73 -6.44 2.04
CA LEU A 52 -7.21 -6.56 3.41
C LEU A 52 -6.11 -6.98 4.40
N LEU A 53 -4.87 -7.20 3.96
CA LEU A 53 -3.76 -7.49 4.87
C LEU A 53 -3.46 -6.29 5.79
N ALA A 54 -3.02 -6.55 7.02
CA ALA A 54 -2.74 -5.52 8.02
C ALA A 54 -1.70 -4.47 7.57
N ALA A 55 -0.74 -4.88 6.75
CA ALA A 55 0.30 -4.00 6.21
C ALA A 55 -0.04 -3.40 4.84
N ALA A 56 -1.18 -3.77 4.24
CA ALA A 56 -1.58 -3.25 2.94
C ALA A 56 -1.87 -1.75 3.01
N ASP A 57 -1.72 -1.08 1.87
CA ASP A 57 -2.16 0.30 1.71
C ASP A 57 -3.70 0.35 1.80
N PRO A 58 -4.30 1.10 2.76
CA PRO A 58 -5.74 1.19 2.89
C PRO A 58 -6.42 1.85 1.68
N CYS A 59 -5.70 2.67 0.90
CA CYS A 59 -6.25 3.26 -0.32
C CYS A 59 -6.36 2.25 -1.46
N ALA A 60 -5.48 1.26 -1.52
CA ALA A 60 -5.55 0.18 -2.52
C ALA A 60 -6.85 -0.64 -2.41
N LYS A 61 -7.42 -0.74 -1.20
CA LYS A 61 -8.74 -1.36 -0.98
C LYS A 61 -9.85 -0.60 -1.71
N LEU A 62 -9.86 0.72 -1.63
CA LEU A 62 -10.85 1.57 -2.29
C LEU A 62 -10.70 1.51 -3.82
N GLN A 63 -9.46 1.52 -4.31
CA GLN A 63 -9.17 1.34 -5.73
C GLN A 63 -9.62 -0.04 -6.25
N LEU A 64 -9.49 -1.10 -5.44
CA LEU A 64 -10.02 -2.41 -5.81
C LEU A 64 -11.54 -2.41 -5.88
N ALA A 65 -12.21 -1.76 -4.92
CA ALA A 65 -13.65 -1.61 -4.95
C ALA A 65 -14.13 -0.84 -6.19
N ASP A 66 -13.41 0.21 -6.60
CA ASP A 66 -13.68 0.95 -7.84
C ASP A 66 -13.55 0.04 -9.08
N LYS A 67 -12.52 -0.80 -9.14
CA LYS A 67 -12.36 -1.79 -10.23
C LYS A 67 -13.51 -2.78 -10.28
N ILE A 68 -13.99 -3.23 -9.11
CA ILE A 68 -15.14 -4.13 -9.02
C ILE A 68 -16.40 -3.42 -9.50
N ALA A 69 -16.66 -2.19 -9.05
CA ALA A 69 -17.79 -1.39 -9.50
C ALA A 69 -17.76 -1.11 -11.01
N ALA A 70 -16.58 -1.06 -11.62
CA ALA A 70 -16.40 -0.89 -13.06
C ALA A 70 -16.73 -2.15 -13.89
N LEU A 71 -16.92 -3.33 -13.28
CA LEU A 71 -17.25 -4.56 -14.01
C LEU A 71 -18.62 -4.50 -14.72
N GLY A 72 -19.53 -3.67 -14.22
CA GLY A 72 -20.86 -3.51 -14.80
C GLY A 72 -21.81 -2.69 -13.93
N THR A 73 -23.03 -2.49 -14.42
CA THR A 73 -24.07 -1.67 -13.76
C THR A 73 -25.06 -2.50 -12.92
N GLY A 74 -24.76 -3.79 -12.70
CA GLY A 74 -25.61 -4.69 -11.92
C GLY A 74 -25.62 -4.32 -10.44
N ASN A 75 -26.77 -4.47 -9.78
CA ASN A 75 -26.88 -4.25 -8.34
C ASN A 75 -25.97 -5.21 -7.56
N ASP A 76 -25.78 -6.43 -8.04
CA ASP A 76 -24.84 -7.41 -7.49
C ASP A 76 -23.39 -6.91 -7.52
N VAL A 77 -22.98 -6.29 -8.63
CA VAL A 77 -21.64 -5.68 -8.78
C VAL A 77 -21.44 -4.55 -7.77
N LEU A 78 -22.43 -3.66 -7.66
CA LEU A 78 -22.36 -2.55 -6.71
C LEU A 78 -22.32 -3.05 -5.27
N GLU A 79 -23.20 -3.99 -4.88
CA GLU A 79 -23.21 -4.56 -3.53
C GLU A 79 -21.91 -5.30 -3.19
N ALA A 80 -21.32 -6.01 -4.15
CA ALA A 80 -20.00 -6.63 -3.97
C ALA A 80 -18.90 -5.59 -3.75
N ALA A 81 -18.88 -4.51 -4.54
CA ALA A 81 -17.93 -3.41 -4.37
C ALA A 81 -18.10 -2.70 -3.02
N LYS A 82 -19.35 -2.41 -2.60
CA LYS A 82 -19.65 -1.87 -1.26
C LYS A 82 -19.13 -2.78 -0.15
N GLY A 83 -19.31 -4.10 -0.31
CA GLY A 83 -18.79 -5.10 0.62
C GLY A 83 -17.27 -5.01 0.79
N VAL A 84 -16.52 -4.73 -0.28
CA VAL A 84 -15.06 -4.52 -0.21
C VAL A 84 -14.69 -3.21 0.48
N VAL A 85 -15.42 -2.12 0.25
CA VAL A 85 -15.19 -0.85 0.95
C VAL A 85 -15.42 -1.00 2.46
N ALA A 86 -16.55 -1.60 2.84
CA ALA A 86 -16.96 -1.79 4.23
C ALA A 86 -16.15 -2.88 4.96
N ALA A 87 -15.41 -3.71 4.24
CA ALA A 87 -14.61 -4.78 4.83
C ALA A 87 -13.57 -4.23 5.80
N GLU A 88 -13.44 -4.91 6.94
CA GLU A 88 -12.38 -4.68 7.91
C GLU A 88 -11.04 -5.04 7.28
N GLN A 89 -10.06 -4.14 7.40
CA GLN A 89 -8.68 -4.49 7.10
C GLN A 89 -8.11 -5.23 8.31
N ASN A 90 -7.45 -6.36 8.07
CA ASN A 90 -6.90 -7.21 9.12
C ASN A 90 -6.08 -6.39 10.12
N PHE A 91 -6.31 -6.65 11.40
CA PHE A 91 -5.75 -5.86 12.49
C PHE A 91 -5.16 -6.78 13.56
N ASN A 92 -3.92 -6.49 13.97
CA ASN A 92 -3.27 -7.23 15.05
C ASN A 92 -3.23 -6.35 16.32
N PRO A 93 -4.17 -6.54 17.28
CA PRO A 93 -4.23 -5.74 18.50
C PRO A 93 -3.01 -5.92 19.41
N PHE A 94 -2.17 -6.94 19.17
CA PHE A 94 -0.93 -7.15 19.91
C PHE A 94 0.26 -6.36 19.37
N ALA A 95 0.16 -5.87 18.12
CA ALA A 95 1.24 -5.13 17.45
C ALA A 95 0.93 -3.63 17.29
N VAL A 96 -0.34 -3.28 17.12
CA VAL A 96 -0.80 -1.91 16.90
C VAL A 96 -2.11 -1.67 17.65
N SER A 97 -2.39 -0.42 18.01
CA SER A 97 -3.60 -0.01 18.75
C SER A 97 -4.63 0.74 17.88
N THR A 98 -4.28 1.07 16.64
CA THR A 98 -5.11 1.87 15.74
C THR A 98 -5.05 1.33 14.31
N PRO A 99 -6.18 1.19 13.60
CA PRO A 99 -6.19 0.77 12.20
C PRO A 99 -5.61 1.87 11.29
N SER A 100 -5.27 1.51 10.06
CA SER A 100 -4.88 2.46 9.01
C SER A 100 -6.07 2.72 8.09
N ILE A 101 -6.38 3.99 7.80
CA ILE A 101 -7.50 4.40 6.96
C ILE A 101 -7.00 5.30 5.82
N CYS A 102 -7.60 5.16 4.65
CA CYS A 102 -7.25 5.97 3.48
C CYS A 102 -7.68 7.43 3.67
N GLY A 103 -6.72 8.34 3.47
CA GLY A 103 -6.91 9.80 3.50
C GLY A 103 -6.89 10.46 2.13
N ASP A 104 -6.98 9.69 1.04
CA ASP A 104 -7.12 10.25 -0.29
C ASP A 104 -8.59 10.64 -0.54
N ALA A 105 -8.85 11.94 -0.69
CA ALA A 105 -10.21 12.46 -0.95
C ALA A 105 -10.74 12.12 -2.35
N SER A 106 -9.86 11.71 -3.27
CA SER A 106 -10.25 11.26 -4.61
C SER A 106 -10.75 9.81 -4.64
N LEU A 107 -10.66 9.09 -3.51
CA LEU A 107 -11.05 7.69 -3.39
C LEU A 107 -12.19 7.47 -2.37
N PRO A 108 -13.12 6.54 -2.63
CA PRO A 108 -13.33 5.85 -3.91
C PRO A 108 -13.71 6.81 -5.04
N ALA A 109 -13.26 6.53 -6.26
CA ALA A 109 -13.59 7.32 -7.44
C ALA A 109 -15.04 7.10 -7.91
N THR A 110 -15.61 5.94 -7.60
CA THR A 110 -17.00 5.60 -7.92
C THR A 110 -17.93 6.30 -6.93
N GLU A 111 -18.75 7.23 -7.41
CA GLU A 111 -19.65 8.04 -6.57
C GLU A 111 -20.57 7.18 -5.68
N ALA A 112 -21.09 6.07 -6.21
CA ALA A 112 -21.98 5.16 -5.47
C ALA A 112 -21.30 4.40 -4.31
N LEU A 113 -19.96 4.46 -4.21
CA LEU A 113 -19.18 3.89 -3.12
C LEU A 113 -18.75 4.94 -2.08
N ARG A 114 -18.92 6.24 -2.38
CA ARG A 114 -18.54 7.31 -1.46
C ARG A 114 -19.49 7.34 -0.25
N GLY A 115 -18.95 7.77 0.90
CA GLY A 115 -19.72 7.81 2.15
C GLY A 115 -19.84 6.47 2.88
N ILE A 116 -19.28 5.39 2.33
CA ILE A 116 -19.19 4.08 2.99
C ILE A 116 -17.92 4.02 3.81
N VAL A 117 -18.05 3.61 5.08
CA VAL A 117 -16.92 3.50 6.01
C VAL A 117 -16.64 2.04 6.37
N PRO A 118 -15.36 1.66 6.56
CA PRO A 118 -14.98 0.30 6.86
C PRO A 118 -15.27 -0.08 8.31
N LYS A 119 -15.51 -1.37 8.53
CA LYS A 119 -15.43 -1.94 9.88
C LYS A 119 -14.00 -1.83 10.44
N VAL A 120 -13.92 -1.86 11.76
CA VAL A 120 -12.67 -1.90 12.51
C VAL A 120 -12.72 -2.99 13.57
N ASP A 121 -11.54 -3.50 13.94
CA ASP A 121 -11.44 -4.59 14.92
C ASP A 121 -12.08 -4.21 16.26
N PRO A 122 -12.90 -5.08 16.88
CA PRO A 122 -13.54 -4.81 18.17
C PRO A 122 -12.59 -4.46 19.32
N ALA A 123 -11.29 -4.77 19.21
CA ALA A 123 -10.28 -4.38 20.18
C ALA A 123 -9.84 -2.91 20.06
N VAL A 124 -10.22 -2.22 18.98
CA VAL A 124 -9.98 -0.79 18.81
C VAL A 124 -10.95 -0.01 19.69
N VAL A 125 -10.42 0.92 20.49
CA VAL A 125 -11.27 1.79 21.33
C VAL A 125 -12.21 2.59 20.42
N GLY A 126 -13.51 2.49 20.66
CA GLY A 126 -14.55 3.12 19.83
C GLY A 126 -15.05 2.27 18.65
N ALA A 127 -14.62 1.00 18.53
CA ALA A 127 -15.03 0.11 17.44
C ALA A 127 -16.55 -0.12 17.36
N ASP A 128 -17.28 -0.12 18.47
CA ASP A 128 -18.74 -0.30 18.46
C ASP A 128 -19.43 0.82 17.68
N THR A 129 -18.99 2.07 17.86
CA THR A 129 -19.48 3.24 17.12
C THR A 129 -19.17 3.10 15.64
N GLU A 130 -17.92 2.78 15.30
CA GLU A 130 -17.51 2.69 13.90
C GLU A 130 -18.15 1.50 13.16
N ASN A 131 -18.29 0.36 13.82
CA ASN A 131 -18.95 -0.80 13.24
C ASN A 131 -20.46 -0.56 13.04
N ALA A 132 -21.09 0.25 13.89
CA ALA A 132 -22.46 0.73 13.67
C ALA A 132 -22.54 1.75 12.52
N ASN A 133 -21.56 2.65 12.40
CA ASN A 133 -21.45 3.58 11.28
C ASN A 133 -21.25 2.84 9.96
N SER A 134 -20.38 1.83 9.91
CA SER A 134 -20.15 0.98 8.73
C SER A 134 -21.43 0.28 8.29
N ALA A 135 -22.16 -0.35 9.22
CA ALA A 135 -23.44 -0.97 8.92
C ALA A 135 -24.49 0.02 8.40
N THR A 136 -24.54 1.23 8.97
CA THR A 136 -25.43 2.31 8.50
C THR A 136 -25.04 2.73 7.08
N SER A 137 -23.76 2.98 6.85
CA SER A 137 -23.22 3.50 5.58
C SER A 137 -23.46 2.58 4.39
N LEU A 138 -23.55 1.26 4.60
CA LEU A 138 -23.91 0.29 3.56
C LEU A 138 -25.33 0.48 3.01
N THR A 139 -26.24 0.98 3.84
CA THR A 139 -27.65 1.22 3.48
C THR A 139 -27.93 2.68 3.16
N THR A 140 -27.29 3.59 3.90
CA THR A 140 -27.43 5.04 3.80
C THR A 140 -26.03 5.65 3.87
N PRO A 141 -25.34 5.81 2.72
CA PRO A 141 -23.99 6.38 2.70
C PRO A 141 -23.98 7.78 3.31
N PHE A 142 -22.92 8.10 4.04
CA PHE A 142 -22.74 9.43 4.62
C PHE A 142 -22.39 10.46 3.54
N ASP A 143 -22.64 11.75 3.82
CA ASP A 143 -22.12 12.80 2.94
C ASP A 143 -20.59 12.78 2.98
N ALA A 144 -20.01 12.55 1.81
CA ALA A 144 -18.57 12.51 1.60
C ALA A 144 -18.11 13.62 0.66
N THR A 145 -18.92 14.62 0.34
CA THR A 145 -18.56 15.66 -0.65
C THR A 145 -17.21 16.32 -0.31
N GLY A 146 -16.19 16.07 -1.14
CA GLY A 146 -14.83 16.56 -0.92
C GLY A 146 -14.04 15.90 0.22
N LEU A 147 -14.60 14.87 0.87
CA LEU A 147 -13.98 14.16 2.00
C LEU A 147 -13.40 12.81 1.59
N SER A 148 -12.28 12.45 2.20
CA SER A 148 -11.74 11.09 2.23
C SER A 148 -12.54 10.19 3.19
N VAL A 149 -12.37 8.88 3.08
CA VAL A 149 -12.98 7.91 4.01
C VAL A 149 -12.56 8.20 5.46
N ALA A 150 -11.30 8.58 5.69
CA ALA A 150 -10.84 9.03 7.01
C ALA A 150 -11.62 10.24 7.54
N GLU A 151 -11.83 11.25 6.72
CA GLU A 151 -12.56 12.46 7.13
C GLU A 151 -14.05 12.16 7.36
N VAL A 152 -14.65 11.25 6.58
CA VAL A 152 -16.01 10.77 6.83
C VAL A 152 -16.11 10.07 8.18
N MET A 153 -15.17 9.17 8.51
CA MET A 153 -15.15 8.49 9.83
C MET A 153 -15.02 9.49 10.98
N GLN A 154 -14.15 10.49 10.83
CA GLN A 154 -14.02 11.59 11.79
C GLN A 154 -15.31 12.38 11.96
N ALA A 155 -15.99 12.71 10.86
CA ALA A 155 -17.27 13.39 10.89
C ALA A 155 -18.37 12.57 11.59
N GLN A 156 -18.28 11.25 11.55
CA GLN A 156 -19.18 10.33 12.27
C GLN A 156 -18.70 9.98 13.69
N GLY A 157 -17.72 10.73 14.23
CA GLY A 157 -17.31 10.64 15.63
C GLY A 157 -16.31 9.54 15.95
N PHE A 158 -15.71 8.90 14.94
CA PHE A 158 -14.62 7.95 15.12
C PHE A 158 -13.30 8.53 14.60
N SER A 159 -12.28 8.63 15.45
CA SER A 159 -10.98 9.22 15.09
C SER A 159 -9.79 8.41 15.59
N ASN A 160 -10.03 7.23 16.17
CA ASN A 160 -9.00 6.37 16.74
C ASN A 160 -8.32 5.51 15.65
N PHE A 161 -7.69 6.17 14.67
CA PHE A 161 -7.01 5.54 13.54
C PHE A 161 -5.82 6.38 13.06
N THR A 162 -4.96 5.77 12.25
CA THR A 162 -3.89 6.46 11.51
C THR A 162 -4.33 6.68 10.07
N ILE A 163 -4.14 7.88 9.54
CA ILE A 163 -4.43 8.18 8.13
C ILE A 163 -3.22 7.85 7.27
N LYS A 164 -3.43 7.18 6.13
CA LYS A 164 -2.42 6.91 5.10
C LYS A 164 -2.91 7.33 3.71
N GLY A 165 -1.97 7.64 2.82
CA GLY A 165 -2.27 7.94 1.43
C GLY A 165 -2.86 9.34 1.17
N GLN A 166 -2.64 10.32 2.06
CA GLN A 166 -3.06 11.69 1.76
C GLN A 166 -2.35 12.23 0.51
N ALA A 167 -3.09 12.88 -0.38
CA ALA A 167 -2.50 13.67 -1.45
C ALA A 167 -1.67 14.83 -0.86
N ALA A 168 -0.53 15.13 -1.48
CA ALA A 168 0.32 16.27 -1.13
C ALA A 168 -0.45 17.59 -1.37
N GLY A 169 -1.19 18.05 -0.36
CA GLY A 169 -2.02 19.26 -0.43
C GLY A 169 -3.31 19.23 0.39
N GLY A 170 -3.71 18.07 0.94
CA GLY A 170 -4.98 17.91 1.65
C GLY A 170 -4.93 18.07 3.17
N ALA A 171 -3.97 18.83 3.73
CA ALA A 171 -3.97 19.14 5.16
C ALA A 171 -4.90 20.34 5.45
N THR A 172 -6.19 20.21 5.15
CA THR A 172 -7.21 21.11 5.70
C THR A 172 -7.64 20.57 7.07
N GLY A 173 -7.03 21.11 8.13
CA GLY A 173 -7.67 21.18 9.44
C GLY A 173 -7.60 19.93 10.32
N GLY A 174 -6.40 19.42 10.59
CA GLY A 174 -6.19 18.64 11.81
C GLY A 174 -6.39 19.53 13.03
N ASN A 175 -7.57 19.47 13.62
CA ASN A 175 -7.85 20.04 14.94
C ASN A 175 -6.81 19.46 15.92
N ALA A 176 -5.90 20.31 16.38
CA ALA A 176 -5.05 20.00 17.51
C ALA A 176 -5.98 19.72 18.70
N ASN A 177 -6.11 18.46 19.11
CA ASN A 177 -6.69 18.14 20.40
C ASN A 177 -5.69 18.52 21.49
N THR A 178 -5.66 19.82 21.82
CA THR A 178 -5.12 20.37 23.06
C THR A 178 -6.24 20.44 24.09
N GLY A 179 -6.13 19.64 25.17
CA GLY A 179 -7.00 19.72 26.35
C GLY A 179 -7.09 18.38 27.09
N SER A 180 -6.04 17.93 27.77
CA SER A 180 -5.72 18.20 29.20
C SER A 180 -6.78 17.71 30.20
N ASN A 181 -6.38 16.72 31.01
CA ASN A 181 -6.58 16.57 32.47
C ASN A 181 -6.18 15.12 32.87
N ASN A 182 -5.38 14.79 33.90
CA ASN A 182 -4.52 15.53 34.81
C ASN A 182 -3.67 14.49 35.61
N ASN A 183 -2.41 14.83 35.91
CA ASN A 183 -1.58 14.41 37.07
C ASN A 183 -1.19 12.93 37.32
N ASN A 184 0.11 12.62 37.23
CA ASN A 184 1.03 12.58 38.39
C ASN A 184 2.51 12.43 37.96
N ALA A 185 3.41 12.99 38.76
CA ALA A 185 4.78 13.40 38.47
C ALA A 185 5.90 12.36 38.79
N GLY A 186 7.08 12.61 38.21
CA GLY A 186 8.42 12.11 38.61
C GLY A 186 8.92 10.94 37.75
N ASN A 187 10.13 10.91 37.18
CA ASN A 187 11.38 11.61 37.48
C ASN A 187 12.33 11.55 36.25
N ASN A 188 13.30 12.45 36.23
CA ASN A 188 14.31 12.75 35.22
C ASN A 188 15.15 11.57 34.70
N ASN A 189 15.54 11.61 33.41
CA ASN A 189 16.95 11.71 33.06
C ASN A 189 17.14 12.36 31.68
N ALA A 190 17.97 13.39 31.65
CA ALA A 190 18.34 14.17 30.47
C ALA A 190 19.52 13.50 29.74
N ASN A 191 19.53 13.60 28.41
CA ASN A 191 20.78 13.82 27.69
C ASN A 191 20.53 14.72 26.46
N THR A 192 21.01 15.96 26.59
CA THR A 192 21.34 16.98 25.59
C THR A 192 22.30 16.43 24.51
N GLY A 193 22.42 16.90 23.26
CA GLY A 193 21.90 18.03 22.48
C GLY A 193 22.25 17.76 21.00
N ASN A 194 21.68 18.43 20.01
CA ASN A 194 22.27 19.65 19.44
C ASN A 194 21.22 20.39 18.57
N ASN A 195 20.91 21.62 18.95
CA ASN A 195 20.18 22.59 18.13
C ASN A 195 21.20 23.44 17.38
N ASN A 196 20.96 23.71 16.10
CA ASN A 196 21.44 24.95 15.50
C ASN A 196 20.28 25.59 14.73
N ASN A 197 19.80 26.68 15.31
CA ASN A 197 18.70 27.50 14.86
C ASN A 197 19.33 28.81 14.40
N ASN A 198 19.12 29.24 13.16
CA ASN A 198 19.46 30.60 12.75
C ASN A 198 18.28 31.19 11.97
N ASN A 199 17.42 31.86 12.72
CA ASN A 199 16.48 32.86 12.22
C ASN A 199 17.27 34.06 11.70
N ASN A 200 16.90 34.60 10.54
CA ASN A 200 16.86 36.05 10.44
C ASN A 200 15.63 36.49 9.65
N ASN A 201 14.87 37.35 10.31
CA ASN A 201 13.58 37.87 9.96
C ASN A 201 13.79 39.34 9.56
N ASN A 202 13.23 39.82 8.46
CA ASN A 202 12.76 41.21 8.44
C ASN A 202 11.68 41.50 7.36
N ASN A 203 10.48 41.67 7.88
CA ASN A 203 9.30 42.45 7.47
C ASN A 203 9.46 43.55 6.40
N ASN A 204 8.46 43.66 5.50
CA ASN A 204 7.41 44.71 5.46
C ASN A 204 6.43 44.35 4.31
N ALA A 205 5.15 43.98 4.52
CA ALA A 205 3.97 44.85 4.68
C ALA A 205 3.91 45.99 3.62
N ALA A 206 2.85 46.26 2.85
CA ALA A 206 1.44 45.87 2.89
C ALA A 206 0.75 46.25 1.54
N ASP A 207 -0.47 45.74 1.35
CA ASP A 207 -1.63 46.33 0.67
C ASP A 207 -1.50 46.92 -0.75
N ASN A 208 -2.26 46.40 -1.72
CA ASN A 208 -3.67 46.77 -1.86
C ASN A 208 -4.36 46.02 -3.01
N ALA A 209 -5.66 45.81 -2.80
CA ALA A 209 -6.59 45.17 -3.70
C ALA A 209 -7.10 46.12 -4.79
N ALA A 210 -7.64 45.46 -5.83
CA ALA A 210 -8.79 45.85 -6.63
C ALA A 210 -8.61 46.76 -7.85
N ASP A 211 -9.14 46.20 -8.94
CA ASP A 211 -10.07 46.81 -9.89
C ASP A 211 -9.57 47.54 -11.16
N ASN A 212 -9.78 46.78 -12.25
CA ASN A 212 -10.66 47.08 -13.38
C ASN A 212 -10.18 47.94 -14.55
N ALA A 213 -10.60 47.41 -15.71
CA ALA A 213 -10.92 48.07 -16.96
C ALA A 213 -9.76 48.47 -17.89
N ALA A 214 -9.65 47.63 -18.93
CA ALA A 214 -9.45 47.96 -20.33
C ALA A 214 -9.31 49.45 -20.69
N ASP A 215 -8.23 49.77 -21.42
CA ASP A 215 -8.35 50.71 -22.53
C ASP A 215 -7.47 50.27 -23.72
N ASP A 216 -7.97 50.64 -24.87
CA ASP A 216 -7.78 50.11 -26.20
C ASP A 216 -6.57 50.73 -26.95
N CYS A 217 -6.31 50.22 -28.15
CA CYS A 217 -5.60 50.86 -29.26
C CYS A 217 -4.06 50.76 -29.32
N GLY A 218 -3.60 49.75 -30.08
CA GLY A 218 -3.13 49.97 -31.46
C GLY A 218 -1.78 50.67 -31.69
N GLY A 219 -0.95 50.07 -32.56
CA GLY A 219 0.11 50.83 -33.25
C GLY A 219 1.34 50.01 -33.61
N ALA A 220 1.59 49.89 -34.91
CA ALA A 220 2.60 49.06 -35.52
C ALA A 220 4.03 49.64 -35.51
N ALA A 221 4.97 48.73 -35.81
CA ALA A 221 6.11 48.90 -36.71
C ALA A 221 7.50 49.37 -36.17
N THR A 222 8.47 48.50 -36.44
CA THR A 222 9.82 48.73 -37.00
C THR A 222 10.91 49.40 -36.14
N GLY A 223 11.83 48.58 -35.64
CA GLY A 223 13.19 48.42 -36.20
C GLY A 223 14.19 49.59 -36.16
N GLY A 224 15.35 49.34 -35.51
CA GLY A 224 16.67 49.73 -36.06
C GLY A 224 17.57 50.64 -35.21
N ALA A 225 18.77 50.12 -34.91
CA ALA A 225 20.06 50.78 -34.62
C ALA A 225 20.16 51.65 -33.35
N ALA A 226 20.94 51.28 -32.32
CA ALA A 226 22.42 51.18 -32.22
C ALA A 226 23.11 52.55 -32.02
N ASP A 227 23.84 52.62 -30.90
CA ASP A 227 25.00 53.46 -30.52
C ASP A 227 24.80 54.01 -29.09
N ASN A 228 25.77 54.22 -28.20
CA ASN A 228 27.17 53.82 -27.99
C ASN A 228 27.61 54.66 -26.76
N ALA A 229 28.05 54.07 -25.64
CA ALA A 229 28.93 54.70 -24.64
C ALA A 229 29.15 53.70 -23.49
N ASN A 230 30.28 52.99 -23.44
CA ASN A 230 31.60 53.41 -22.97
C ASN A 230 31.75 53.41 -21.43
N ALA A 231 32.79 52.67 -21.02
CA ALA A 231 33.52 52.71 -19.75
C ALA A 231 32.82 52.19 -18.48
N ASN A 232 33.19 50.97 -18.06
CA ASN A 232 33.94 50.89 -16.81
C ASN A 232 35.00 49.78 -16.85
N THR A 233 36.23 50.22 -16.62
CA THR A 233 37.47 49.47 -16.50
C THR A 233 37.59 48.80 -15.15
N GLY A 234 38.05 47.55 -15.15
CA GLY A 234 39.01 47.06 -14.16
C GLY A 234 38.44 46.48 -12.86
N ASN A 235 38.37 45.15 -12.80
CA ASN A 235 39.14 44.42 -11.79
C ASN A 235 39.39 42.99 -12.27
N GLN A 236 40.58 42.76 -12.83
CA GLN A 236 41.15 41.42 -12.98
C GLN A 236 41.84 41.06 -11.68
N THR A 237 41.38 40.04 -10.97
CA THR A 237 42.29 39.18 -10.21
C THR A 237 41.76 37.76 -10.25
N SER A 238 42.45 36.99 -11.07
CA SER A 238 42.63 35.55 -11.15
C SER A 238 42.13 34.73 -9.94
N ASN A 239 41.26 33.76 -10.22
CA ASN A 239 41.46 32.43 -9.67
C ASN A 239 41.17 31.39 -10.76
N ALA A 240 42.26 30.85 -11.31
CA ALA A 240 42.26 29.79 -12.30
C ALA A 240 42.12 28.43 -11.60
N GLY A 241 41.36 27.53 -12.23
CA GLY A 241 41.39 26.08 -11.96
C GLY A 241 40.11 25.54 -11.34
N ASN A 242 39.17 25.05 -12.13
CA ASN A 242 39.25 23.69 -12.65
C ASN A 242 38.23 23.48 -13.76
N GLN A 243 38.72 23.11 -14.93
CA GLN A 243 37.92 22.68 -16.06
C GLN A 243 37.50 21.23 -15.82
N ASN A 244 36.22 20.90 -15.99
CA ASN A 244 35.93 19.68 -16.73
C ASN A 244 34.54 19.69 -17.37
N ASN A 245 34.58 19.36 -18.65
CA ASN A 245 33.51 19.21 -19.62
C ASN A 245 32.37 18.32 -19.12
N ASN A 246 31.15 18.68 -19.48
CA ASN A 246 30.23 17.68 -19.99
C ASN A 246 29.53 18.23 -21.24
N ASN A 247 30.04 17.78 -22.37
CA ASN A 247 29.39 17.96 -23.66
C ASN A 247 28.18 17.05 -23.74
N ASN A 248 27.08 17.70 -24.07
CA ASN A 248 25.82 17.22 -24.56
C ASN A 248 26.02 16.22 -25.73
N GLN A 249 25.55 14.97 -25.58
CA GLN A 249 25.11 14.15 -26.70
C GLN A 249 23.84 13.38 -26.36
N ASN A 250 22.76 13.84 -26.99
CA ASN A 250 21.48 13.17 -27.21
C ASN A 250 21.66 11.71 -27.63
N ASN A 251 20.88 10.80 -27.02
CA ASN A 251 20.15 9.81 -27.80
C ASN A 251 18.84 9.39 -27.11
N ASN A 252 17.76 9.62 -27.84
CA ASN A 252 16.38 9.23 -27.53
C ASN A 252 16.24 7.71 -27.38
N GLN A 253 15.74 7.26 -26.23
CA GLN A 253 14.91 6.06 -26.14
C GLN A 253 13.76 6.30 -25.15
N ASN A 254 12.55 6.37 -25.70
CA ASN A 254 11.29 6.26 -24.97
C ASN A 254 11.26 4.91 -24.25
N ASN A 255 11.07 4.93 -22.93
CA ASN A 255 10.26 3.93 -22.24
C ASN A 255 9.67 4.54 -20.98
N ASN A 256 8.34 4.57 -20.95
CA ASN A 256 7.54 4.76 -19.75
C ASN A 256 7.96 3.73 -18.70
N ASN A 257 8.35 4.19 -17.52
CA ASN A 257 8.07 3.52 -16.27
C ASN A 257 8.00 4.57 -15.16
N ASN A 258 6.76 4.82 -14.72
CA ASN A 258 6.43 5.57 -13.54
C ASN A 258 6.88 4.75 -12.31
N ALA A 259 8.10 4.97 -11.85
CA ALA A 259 8.58 4.50 -10.57
C ALA A 259 8.37 5.62 -9.54
N GLY A 260 7.17 5.67 -8.97
CA GLY A 260 6.83 6.48 -7.81
C GLY A 260 6.97 5.67 -6.54
N ASN A 261 8.13 5.81 -5.90
CA ASN A 261 8.41 5.80 -4.46
C ASN A 261 7.44 5.07 -3.50
N ASN A 262 7.97 4.06 -2.81
CA ASN A 262 7.85 4.05 -1.35
C ASN A 262 9.18 3.60 -0.73
N ALA A 263 9.86 4.54 -0.08
CA ALA A 263 11.03 4.30 0.74
C ALA A 263 10.69 4.71 2.18
N ASP A 264 10.74 3.75 3.10
CA ASP A 264 11.33 3.83 4.44
C ASP A 264 11.03 2.51 5.16
N ALA A 265 11.90 1.81 5.88
CA ALA A 265 13.33 1.87 6.17
C ALA A 265 13.63 0.47 6.75
N ASN A 266 14.55 -0.35 6.26
CA ASN A 266 15.99 -0.15 6.21
C ASN A 266 16.50 -1.01 5.04
N ALA A 267 16.79 -0.37 3.91
CA ALA A 267 17.56 -1.01 2.85
C ALA A 267 19.00 -1.09 3.36
N ASP A 268 19.25 -2.10 4.19
CA ASP A 268 20.58 -2.64 4.30
C ASP A 268 21.01 -3.00 2.88
N THR A 269 22.02 -2.29 2.39
CA THR A 269 22.72 -2.62 1.14
C THR A 269 23.51 -3.93 1.28
N GLY A 270 23.31 -4.67 2.38
CA GLY A 270 23.74 -6.04 2.58
C GLY A 270 23.20 -7.00 1.53
N ALA A 271 24.00 -8.00 1.21
CA ALA A 271 23.63 -9.10 0.34
C ALA A 271 22.36 -9.81 0.84
N ALA A 272 21.68 -10.54 -0.05
CA ALA A 272 20.56 -11.39 0.32
C ALA A 272 21.01 -12.40 1.41
N ASP A 273 20.37 -12.33 2.58
CA ASP A 273 20.56 -13.26 3.69
C ASP A 273 19.25 -14.02 3.91
N PHE A 274 19.25 -15.29 3.55
CA PHE A 274 18.09 -16.18 3.68
C PHE A 274 17.90 -16.73 5.10
N GLY A 275 18.72 -16.27 6.05
CA GLY A 275 18.69 -16.63 7.45
C GLY A 275 19.03 -18.10 7.65
N THR A 276 18.17 -18.84 8.35
CA THR A 276 18.44 -20.25 8.69
C THR A 276 18.07 -21.25 7.60
N CYS A 277 17.49 -20.80 6.49
CA CYS A 277 16.98 -21.69 5.44
C CYS A 277 17.85 -21.66 4.18
N THR A 278 17.81 -22.75 3.43
CA THR A 278 18.33 -22.85 2.06
C THR A 278 17.15 -22.87 1.07
N PRO A 279 16.69 -21.73 0.54
CA PRO A 279 15.43 -21.63 -0.20
C PRO A 279 15.52 -22.19 -1.63
N THR A 280 15.96 -23.43 -1.80
CA THR A 280 16.04 -24.09 -3.11
C THR A 280 14.91 -25.11 -3.29
N MET A 281 14.65 -25.46 -4.54
CA MET A 281 13.77 -26.57 -4.91
C MET A 281 14.48 -27.56 -5.81
N ASP A 282 13.98 -28.79 -5.81
CA ASP A 282 14.39 -29.82 -6.75
C ASP A 282 13.21 -30.28 -7.62
N PHE A 283 13.54 -30.86 -8.78
CA PHE A 283 12.59 -31.52 -9.65
C PHE A 283 12.98 -33.00 -9.76
N GLN A 284 12.04 -33.90 -9.49
CA GLN A 284 12.26 -35.33 -9.61
C GLN A 284 11.09 -36.01 -10.31
N LEU A 285 11.43 -36.98 -11.17
CA LEU A 285 10.47 -37.90 -11.77
C LEU A 285 10.16 -39.03 -10.79
N GLY A 286 8.89 -39.45 -10.70
CA GLY A 286 8.53 -40.68 -10.01
C GLY A 286 8.69 -40.66 -8.49
N ARG A 287 8.40 -39.52 -7.84
CA ARG A 287 8.33 -39.47 -6.36
C ARG A 287 7.30 -40.47 -5.81
N PRO A 288 7.44 -40.92 -4.56
CA PRO A 288 6.50 -41.87 -3.95
C PRO A 288 5.04 -41.41 -4.12
N GLY A 289 4.18 -42.29 -4.66
CA GLY A 289 2.78 -41.96 -4.96
C GLY A 289 2.51 -41.33 -6.33
N ARG A 290 3.54 -41.11 -7.16
CA ARG A 290 3.44 -40.58 -8.53
C ARG A 290 3.87 -41.61 -9.58
N LYS A 291 3.53 -41.37 -10.85
CA LYS A 291 4.00 -42.22 -11.96
C LYS A 291 5.50 -42.00 -12.19
N ALA A 292 6.22 -43.02 -12.65
CA ALA A 292 7.67 -42.93 -12.92
C ALA A 292 8.06 -41.81 -13.90
N THR A 293 7.15 -41.40 -14.80
CA THR A 293 7.36 -40.33 -15.77
C THR A 293 6.77 -38.99 -15.34
N GLU A 294 6.18 -38.91 -14.15
CA GLU A 294 5.54 -37.70 -13.63
C GLU A 294 6.55 -36.90 -12.79
N GLY A 295 6.86 -35.71 -13.28
CA GLY A 295 7.83 -34.81 -12.68
C GLY A 295 7.21 -33.82 -11.72
N THR A 296 7.81 -33.70 -10.54
CA THR A 296 7.27 -32.88 -9.44
C THR A 296 8.36 -32.11 -8.72
N PHE A 297 7.98 -30.93 -8.26
CA PHE A 297 8.80 -29.99 -7.53
C PHE A 297 8.61 -30.17 -6.02
N LEU A 298 9.67 -29.98 -5.25
CA LEU A 298 9.61 -29.94 -3.79
C LEU A 298 10.70 -28.99 -3.25
N PRO A 299 10.48 -28.29 -2.12
CA PRO A 299 11.57 -27.60 -1.44
C PRO A 299 12.62 -28.62 -0.95
N THR A 300 13.89 -28.28 -1.05
CA THR A 300 14.99 -29.13 -0.57
C THR A 300 15.28 -28.90 0.91
N ASP A 301 15.03 -27.69 1.41
CA ASP A 301 15.23 -27.35 2.81
C ASP A 301 14.18 -28.05 3.71
N PRO A 302 14.60 -28.82 4.72
CA PRO A 302 13.69 -29.59 5.56
C PRO A 302 12.70 -28.74 6.36
N VAL A 303 13.09 -27.52 6.77
CA VAL A 303 12.23 -26.59 7.50
C VAL A 303 11.16 -26.05 6.57
N VAL A 304 11.56 -25.65 5.36
CA VAL A 304 10.65 -25.14 4.34
C VAL A 304 9.69 -26.23 3.84
N ALA A 305 10.19 -27.44 3.62
CA ALA A 305 9.45 -28.59 3.12
C ALA A 305 8.44 -29.16 4.13
N LYS A 306 8.52 -28.80 5.42
CA LYS A 306 7.67 -29.38 6.46
C LYS A 306 6.18 -29.13 6.20
N GLY A 307 5.43 -30.21 5.95
CA GLY A 307 4.00 -30.15 5.64
C GLY A 307 3.68 -29.80 4.19
N GLN A 308 4.68 -29.58 3.34
CA GLN A 308 4.52 -29.41 1.90
C GLN A 308 4.56 -30.78 1.21
N GLN A 309 3.60 -31.04 0.32
CA GLN A 309 3.66 -32.19 -0.60
C GLN A 309 4.30 -31.76 -1.93
N ASP A 310 4.74 -32.74 -2.71
CA ASP A 310 5.27 -32.52 -4.05
C ASP A 310 4.20 -31.92 -4.98
N ALA A 311 4.62 -31.02 -5.87
CA ALA A 311 3.70 -30.31 -6.75
C ALA A 311 4.09 -30.43 -8.22
N LEU A 312 3.09 -30.54 -9.09
CA LEU A 312 3.27 -30.48 -10.55
C LEU A 312 3.51 -29.06 -11.07
N ASN A 313 3.09 -28.06 -10.29
CA ASN A 313 3.22 -26.65 -10.64
C ASN A 313 4.33 -26.01 -9.79
N PRO A 314 5.43 -25.53 -10.40
CA PRO A 314 6.54 -24.93 -9.65
C PRO A 314 6.11 -23.69 -8.87
N ASN A 315 5.08 -22.96 -9.31
CA ASN A 315 4.56 -21.79 -8.60
C ASN A 315 4.04 -22.11 -7.19
N ILE A 316 3.57 -23.34 -6.94
CA ILE A 316 3.15 -23.77 -5.59
C ILE A 316 4.37 -23.86 -4.68
N ILE A 317 5.49 -24.35 -5.21
CA ILE A 317 6.73 -24.54 -4.46
C ILE A 317 7.47 -23.21 -4.25
N THR A 318 7.55 -22.35 -5.26
CA THR A 318 8.14 -21.01 -5.09
C THR A 318 7.36 -20.15 -4.09
N ASN A 319 6.02 -20.22 -4.10
CA ASN A 319 5.18 -19.57 -3.09
C ASN A 319 5.55 -20.07 -1.69
N ARG A 320 5.58 -21.39 -1.51
CA ARG A 320 5.95 -22.01 -0.24
C ARG A 320 7.32 -21.54 0.24
N ILE A 321 8.33 -21.57 -0.64
CA ILE A 321 9.70 -21.17 -0.29
C ILE A 321 9.75 -19.71 0.17
N CYS A 322 9.23 -18.79 -0.64
CA CYS A 322 9.29 -17.37 -0.31
C CYS A 322 8.46 -17.00 0.93
N ASP A 323 7.37 -17.72 1.20
CA ASP A 323 6.58 -17.50 2.42
C ASP A 323 7.32 -17.98 3.67
N GLN A 324 8.04 -19.10 3.59
CA GLN A 324 8.83 -19.59 4.72
C GLN A 324 10.02 -18.68 5.05
N LEU A 325 10.59 -17.99 4.05
CA LEU A 325 11.61 -16.95 4.29
C LEU A 325 11.15 -15.87 5.27
N THR A 326 9.85 -15.55 5.26
CA THR A 326 9.24 -14.58 6.20
C THR A 326 8.87 -15.21 7.53
N ASN A 327 8.34 -16.43 7.51
CA ASN A 327 7.68 -17.00 8.68
C ASN A 327 8.61 -17.77 9.62
N VAL A 328 9.65 -18.43 9.10
CA VAL A 328 10.46 -19.37 9.89
C VAL A 328 11.97 -19.23 9.68
N CYS A 329 12.41 -18.64 8.57
CA CYS A 329 13.83 -18.60 8.22
C CYS A 329 14.56 -17.37 8.77
N ASN A 330 13.83 -16.35 9.27
CA ASN A 330 14.41 -15.05 9.67
C ASN A 330 15.22 -14.37 8.55
N ALA A 331 14.78 -14.49 7.30
CA ALA A 331 15.47 -13.87 6.17
C ALA A 331 15.38 -12.33 6.21
N ASN A 332 16.41 -11.66 5.69
CA ASN A 332 16.44 -10.20 5.58
C ASN A 332 15.52 -9.69 4.45
N ALA A 333 15.33 -8.37 4.38
CA ALA A 333 14.47 -7.76 3.36
C ALA A 333 14.98 -8.02 1.93
N ALA A 334 16.30 -7.97 1.72
CA ALA A 334 16.92 -8.21 0.41
C ALA A 334 16.64 -9.63 -0.11
N ALA A 335 16.76 -10.66 0.74
CA ALA A 335 16.45 -12.04 0.41
C ALA A 335 14.97 -12.27 0.08
N LYS A 336 14.06 -11.60 0.80
CA LYS A 336 12.62 -11.70 0.54
C LYS A 336 12.25 -11.07 -0.81
N THR A 337 12.80 -9.90 -1.11
CA THR A 337 12.64 -9.25 -2.42
C THR A 337 13.18 -10.13 -3.53
N LEU A 338 14.42 -10.62 -3.39
CA LEU A 338 15.04 -11.51 -4.38
C LEU A 338 14.21 -12.79 -4.63
N CYS A 339 13.63 -13.37 -3.57
CA CYS A 339 12.75 -14.53 -3.71
C CYS A 339 11.47 -14.21 -4.50
N LYS A 340 10.84 -13.07 -4.21
CA LYS A 340 9.62 -12.65 -4.93
C LYS A 340 9.92 -12.31 -6.41
N ASP A 341 11.08 -11.73 -6.70
CA ASP A 341 11.53 -11.49 -8.08
C ASP A 341 11.80 -12.81 -8.82
N ALA A 342 12.49 -13.76 -8.18
CA ALA A 342 12.73 -15.09 -8.74
C ALA A 342 11.43 -15.85 -9.00
N GLN A 343 10.49 -15.77 -8.06
CA GLN A 343 9.15 -16.32 -8.21
C GLN A 343 8.40 -15.69 -9.39
N ALA A 344 8.44 -14.38 -9.56
CA ALA A 344 7.78 -13.70 -10.67
C ALA A 344 8.34 -14.15 -12.03
N GLN A 345 9.65 -14.35 -12.13
CA GLN A 345 10.28 -14.90 -13.35
C GLN A 345 9.83 -16.33 -13.64
N VAL A 346 9.76 -17.20 -12.62
CA VAL A 346 9.23 -18.55 -12.77
C VAL A 346 7.78 -18.53 -13.24
N ALA A 347 6.94 -17.68 -12.64
CA ALA A 347 5.53 -17.54 -13.02
C ALA A 347 5.38 -17.05 -14.47
N ALA A 348 6.17 -16.07 -14.88
CA ALA A 348 6.15 -15.50 -16.23
C ALA A 348 6.62 -16.50 -17.31
N SER A 349 7.54 -17.42 -16.96
CA SER A 349 8.03 -18.43 -17.90
C SER A 349 6.96 -19.42 -18.37
N GLY A 350 5.98 -19.72 -17.50
CA GLY A 350 5.01 -20.80 -17.72
C GLY A 350 5.60 -22.21 -17.81
N ASP A 351 6.92 -22.36 -17.65
CA ASP A 351 7.62 -23.64 -17.74
C ASP A 351 7.31 -24.50 -16.50
N LYS A 352 7.30 -25.82 -16.70
CA LYS A 352 7.09 -26.85 -15.67
C LYS A 352 8.13 -27.97 -15.76
N SER A 353 9.20 -27.75 -16.54
CA SER A 353 10.32 -28.67 -16.67
C SER A 353 11.31 -28.55 -15.51
N ALA A 354 12.28 -29.45 -15.46
CA ALA A 354 13.37 -29.40 -14.48
C ALA A 354 14.15 -28.07 -14.52
N ALA A 355 14.20 -27.40 -15.68
CA ALA A 355 14.93 -26.14 -15.85
C ALA A 355 14.40 -25.01 -14.95
N VAL A 356 13.14 -25.09 -14.50
CA VAL A 356 12.55 -24.12 -13.58
C VAL A 356 13.19 -24.19 -12.20
N ALA A 357 13.49 -25.39 -11.71
CA ALA A 357 14.17 -25.56 -10.42
C ALA A 357 15.56 -24.93 -10.48
N ASP A 358 16.31 -25.21 -11.56
CA ASP A 358 17.63 -24.63 -11.79
C ASP A 358 17.60 -23.11 -11.90
N THR A 359 16.63 -22.58 -12.67
CA THR A 359 16.46 -21.13 -12.87
C THR A 359 16.16 -20.44 -11.54
N PHE A 360 15.22 -20.96 -10.75
CA PHE A 360 14.87 -20.40 -9.46
C PHE A 360 16.05 -20.42 -8.50
N ASN A 361 16.72 -21.57 -8.35
CA ASN A 361 17.86 -21.72 -7.45
C ASN A 361 18.99 -20.74 -7.82
N LYS A 362 19.28 -20.63 -9.12
CA LYS A 362 20.29 -19.70 -9.64
C LYS A 362 19.96 -18.24 -9.37
N LEU A 363 18.70 -17.84 -9.50
CA LEU A 363 18.24 -16.48 -9.19
C LEU A 363 18.43 -16.13 -7.72
N LEU A 364 18.42 -17.13 -6.82
CA LEU A 364 18.68 -16.95 -5.40
C LEU A 364 20.17 -17.12 -5.03
N GLY A 365 21.03 -17.43 -5.99
CA GLY A 365 22.47 -17.59 -5.79
C GLY A 365 22.92 -18.98 -5.38
N PHE A 366 22.13 -20.02 -5.67
CA PHE A 366 22.46 -21.43 -5.44
C PHE A 366 22.68 -22.20 -6.75
#